data_AF-A0A1M5YLJ6-F1
#
_entry.id   AF-A0A1M5YLJ6-F1
#
_cell.length_a   1.000
_cell.length_b   1.000
_cell.length_c   1.000
_cell.angle_alpha   90.00
_cell.angle_beta   90.00
_cell.angle_gamma   90.00
#
_symmetry.space_group_name_H-M   'P 1'
#
loop_
_entity.id
_entity.type
_entity.pdbx_description
1 polymer ?
#
loop_
_entity_poly.entity_id
_entity_poly.type
_entity_poly.pdbx_seq_one_letter_code
_entity_poly.pdbx_strand_id
1 'polypeptide(L)'
;MRVIIVEGKTDKQRLLQILDEPVEIVCTYGTLGLDKLEELIANYSDDEVCVLLDADDAGDKARRLFKQEFPNVRHLYTHRMYREVATTPLSVLARILEGAYFAVKIPDAEELF
;
A
#
# COMPACT_ATOMS: atom_id res chain seq x y z
N MET A 1 3.71 -15.31 -2.90
CA MET A 1 3.12 -14.72 -1.68
C MET A 1 2.50 -13.38 -2.05
N ARG A 2 1.60 -12.82 -1.25
CA ARG A 2 1.07 -11.47 -1.50
C ARG A 2 1.77 -10.45 -0.63
N VAL A 3 2.22 -9.36 -1.24
CA VAL A 3 2.99 -8.29 -0.59
C VAL A 3 2.34 -6.94 -0.86
N ILE A 4 2.19 -6.12 0.18
CA ILE A 4 1.80 -4.71 0.04
C ILE A 4 2.94 -3.83 0.51
N ILE A 5 3.43 -2.96 -0.37
CA ILE A 5 4.45 -1.96 -0.06
C ILE A 5 3.76 -0.63 0.23
N VAL A 6 4.09 -0.04 1.39
CA VAL A 6 3.57 1.25 1.90
C VAL A 6 4.73 2.16 2.34
N GLU A 7 4.47 3.45 2.54
CA GLU A 7 5.53 4.40 2.92
C GLU A 7 5.87 4.33 4.41
N GLY A 8 4.84 4.30 5.26
CA GLY A 8 4.95 4.47 6.70
C GLY A 8 4.51 3.27 7.54
N LYS A 9 4.91 3.30 8.81
CA LYS A 9 4.46 2.31 9.82
C LYS A 9 2.96 2.44 10.11
N THR A 10 2.44 3.67 10.12
CA THR A 10 1.02 3.94 10.38
C THR A 10 0.15 3.32 9.30
N ASP A 11 0.56 3.39 8.03
CA ASP A 11 -0.14 2.75 6.91
C ASP A 11 -0.24 1.24 7.14
N LYS A 12 0.89 0.61 7.46
CA LYS A 12 0.94 -0.82 7.80
C LYS A 12 -0.02 -1.15 8.94
N GLN A 13 -0.05 -0.37 10.02
CA GLN A 13 -0.96 -0.59 11.13
C GLN A 13 -2.44 -0.47 10.74
N ARG A 14 -2.79 0.42 9.80
CA ARG A 14 -4.16 0.55 9.31
C ARG A 14 -4.57 -0.64 8.45
N LEU A 15 -3.71 -1.06 7.52
CA LEU A 15 -4.01 -2.21 6.66
C LEU A 15 -4.15 -3.50 7.48
N LEU A 16 -3.33 -3.70 8.52
CA LEU A 16 -3.45 -4.86 9.42
C LEU A 16 -4.78 -4.92 10.20
N GLN A 17 -5.47 -3.79 10.39
CA GLN A 17 -6.77 -3.77 11.07
C GLN A 17 -7.87 -4.37 10.19
N ILE A 18 -7.73 -4.27 8.86
CA ILE A 18 -8.76 -4.61 7.89
C ILE A 18 -8.43 -5.82 7.03
N LEU A 19 -7.18 -6.25 6.91
CA LEU A 19 -6.82 -7.46 6.18
C LEU A 19 -7.29 -8.70 6.93
N ASP A 20 -7.89 -9.64 6.19
CA ASP A 20 -8.41 -10.92 6.70
C ASP A 20 -7.75 -12.13 6.02
N GLU A 21 -6.57 -11.93 5.44
CA GLU A 21 -5.72 -12.98 4.90
C GLU A 21 -4.24 -12.70 5.25
N PRO A 22 -3.36 -13.71 5.23
CA PRO A 22 -1.93 -13.48 5.43
C PRO A 22 -1.33 -12.68 4.26
N VAL A 23 -0.94 -11.44 4.53
CA VAL A 23 -0.26 -10.55 3.59
C VAL A 23 1.00 -9.99 4.26
N GLU A 24 2.11 -10.00 3.54
CA GLU A 24 3.30 -9.31 4.00
C GLU A 24 3.20 -7.81 3.70
N ILE A 25 3.41 -6.98 4.71
CA ILE A 25 3.39 -5.52 4.55
C ILE A 25 4.77 -4.95 4.83
N VAL A 26 5.34 -4.33 3.80
CA VAL A 26 6.70 -3.78 3.79
C VAL A 26 6.63 -2.26 3.79
N CYS A 27 7.37 -1.62 4.68
CA CYS A 27 7.46 -0.16 4.74
C CYS A 27 8.74 0.32 4.04
N THR A 28 8.66 1.37 3.22
CA THR A 28 9.85 2.01 2.62
C THR A 28 10.55 2.97 3.59
N TYR A 29 9.86 3.40 4.67
CA TYR A 29 10.35 4.31 5.70
C TYR A 29 10.75 5.70 5.16
N GLY A 30 9.86 6.31 4.38
CA GLY A 30 10.05 7.63 3.78
C GLY A 30 10.46 7.55 2.32
N THR A 31 11.23 8.54 1.85
CA THR A 31 11.61 8.70 0.44
C THR A 31 12.29 7.44 -0.11
N LEU A 32 11.66 6.82 -1.10
CA LEU A 32 12.19 5.66 -1.79
C LEU A 32 13.35 6.08 -2.72
N GLY A 33 14.57 5.64 -2.38
CA GLY A 33 15.74 5.72 -3.25
C GLY A 33 15.94 4.45 -4.09
N LEU A 34 16.88 4.51 -5.03
CA LEU A 34 17.23 3.38 -5.92
C LEU A 34 17.69 2.15 -5.14
N ASP A 35 18.63 2.31 -4.20
CA ASP A 35 19.16 1.20 -3.39
C ASP A 35 18.04 0.44 -2.68
N LYS A 36 17.06 1.17 -2.12
CA LYS A 36 15.93 0.53 -1.44
C LYS A 36 14.99 -0.17 -2.41
N LEU A 37 14.82 0.38 -3.61
CA LEU A 37 14.01 -0.27 -4.64
C LEU A 37 14.70 -1.54 -5.17
N GLU A 38 16.02 -1.53 -5.35
CA GLU A 38 16.80 -2.73 -5.72
C GLU A 38 16.63 -3.84 -4.67
N GLU A 39 16.70 -3.50 -3.38
CA GLU A 39 16.39 -4.46 -2.30
C GLU A 39 14.96 -5.02 -2.42
N LEU A 40 13.96 -4.18 -2.71
CA LEU A 40 12.57 -4.62 -2.86
C LEU A 40 12.41 -5.55 -4.08
N ILE A 41 13.06 -5.24 -5.21
CA ILE A 41 13.05 -6.08 -6.41
C ILE A 41 13.71 -7.43 -6.13
N ALA A 42 14.88 -7.43 -5.49
CA ALA A 42 15.61 -8.64 -5.17
C ALA A 42 14.81 -9.58 -4.24
N ASN A 43 14.03 -9.02 -3.32
CA ASN A 43 13.26 -9.80 -2.34
C ASN A 43 11.88 -10.26 -2.84
N TYR A 44 11.23 -9.50 -3.73
CA TYR A 44 9.80 -9.69 -4.02
C TYR A 44 9.47 -9.78 -5.53
N SER A 45 10.46 -9.94 -6.41
CA SER A 45 10.23 -9.99 -7.87
C SER A 45 9.39 -11.19 -8.32
N ASP A 46 9.36 -12.27 -7.54
CA ASP A 46 8.57 -13.48 -7.81
C ASP A 46 7.20 -13.48 -7.10
N ASP A 47 6.86 -12.41 -6.37
CA ASP A 47 5.63 -12.29 -5.58
C ASP A 47 4.53 -11.45 -6.25
N GLU A 48 3.29 -11.59 -5.75
CA GLU A 48 2.18 -10.70 -6.10
C GLU A 48 2.29 -9.40 -5.30
N VAL A 49 2.99 -8.41 -5.87
CA VAL A 49 3.28 -7.14 -5.21
C VAL A 49 2.23 -6.08 -5.55
N CYS A 50 1.63 -5.49 -4.52
CA CYS A 50 0.83 -4.27 -4.60
C CYS A 50 1.58 -3.10 -3.96
N VAL A 51 1.43 -1.89 -4.50
CA VAL A 51 2.01 -0.67 -3.93
C VAL A 51 0.90 0.33 -3.65
N LEU A 52 0.76 0.72 -2.37
CA LEU A 52 -0.19 1.72 -1.90
C LEU A 52 0.60 2.86 -1.23
N LEU A 53 0.78 3.94 -2.00
CA LEU A 53 1.57 5.11 -1.63
C LEU A 53 0.67 6.30 -1.31
N ASP A 54 1.24 7.29 -0.63
CA ASP A 54 0.57 8.54 -0.35
C ASP A 54 0.28 9.30 -1.65
N ALA A 55 -0.77 10.10 -1.61
CA ALA A 55 -1.25 10.92 -2.72
C ALA A 55 -0.63 12.33 -2.66
N ASP A 56 0.68 12.39 -2.42
CA ASP A 56 1.49 13.61 -2.33
C ASP A 56 2.71 13.57 -3.27
N ASP A 57 3.55 14.60 -3.22
CA ASP A 57 4.72 14.72 -4.11
C ASP A 57 5.78 13.62 -3.88
N ALA A 58 5.90 13.10 -2.66
CA ALA A 58 6.86 12.04 -2.33
C ALA A 58 6.36 10.69 -2.86
N GLY A 59 5.09 10.37 -2.61
CA GLY A 59 4.43 9.18 -3.14
C GLY A 59 4.38 9.18 -4.67
N ASP A 60 4.14 10.32 -5.31
CA ASP A 60 4.18 10.45 -6.78
C ASP A 60 5.58 10.21 -7.36
N LYS A 61 6.65 10.62 -6.66
CA LYS A 61 8.04 10.33 -7.06
C LYS A 61 8.35 8.84 -6.92
N ALA A 62 8.03 8.24 -5.77
CA ALA A 62 8.22 6.81 -5.54
C ALA A 62 7.45 5.97 -6.58
N ARG A 63 6.22 6.39 -6.91
CA ARG A 63 5.39 5.73 -7.93
C ARG A 63 6.03 5.75 -9.32
N ARG A 64 6.69 6.85 -9.71
CA ARG A 64 7.42 6.91 -10.98
C ARG A 64 8.59 5.93 -10.97
N LEU A 65 9.30 5.83 -9.85
CA LEU A 65 10.43 4.92 -9.71
C LEU A 65 10.01 3.45 -9.82
N PHE A 66 8.94 3.05 -9.12
CA PHE A 66 8.36 1.71 -9.27
C PHE A 66 7.97 1.40 -10.72
N LYS A 67 7.33 2.34 -11.43
CA LYS A 67 6.94 2.12 -12.83
C LYS A 67 8.13 1.94 -13.77
N GLN A 68 9.28 2.54 -13.45
CA GLN A 68 10.48 2.46 -14.27
C GLN A 68 11.27 1.18 -13.99
N GLU A 69 11.52 0.88 -12.71
CA GLU A 69 12.47 -0.17 -12.32
C GLU A 69 11.78 -1.47 -11.84
N PHE A 70 10.52 -1.41 -11.39
CA PHE A 70 9.77 -2.57 -10.91
C PHE A 70 8.35 -2.64 -11.53
N PRO A 71 8.24 -2.79 -12.86
CA PRO A 71 6.97 -2.61 -13.58
C PRO A 71 5.91 -3.70 -13.29
N ASN A 72 6.29 -4.83 -12.71
CA ASN A 72 5.40 -5.96 -12.44
C ASN A 72 4.54 -5.77 -11.17
N VAL A 73 4.59 -4.61 -10.51
CA VAL A 73 3.79 -4.32 -9.33
C VAL A 73 2.42 -3.73 -9.67
N ARG A 74 1.39 -4.10 -8.91
CA ARG A 74 0.05 -3.51 -9.02
C ARG A 74 -0.03 -2.22 -8.21
N HIS A 75 -0.33 -1.12 -8.88
CA HIS A 75 -0.50 0.17 -8.21
C HIS A 75 -1.92 0.37 -7.66
N LEU A 76 -2.01 0.57 -6.35
CA LEU A 76 -3.23 1.00 -5.65
C LEU A 76 -3.14 2.51 -5.33
N TYR A 77 -4.30 3.12 -5.12
CA TYR A 77 -4.43 4.56 -4.94
C TYR A 77 -5.48 4.88 -3.88
N THR A 78 -5.10 5.70 -2.90
CA THR A 78 -6.07 6.45 -2.09
C THR A 78 -6.49 7.74 -2.80
N HIS A 79 -7.62 8.31 -2.41
CA HIS A 79 -8.10 9.56 -2.99
C HIS A 79 -7.26 10.74 -2.48
N ARG A 80 -6.91 11.68 -3.38
CA ARG A 80 -6.10 12.87 -3.06
C ARG A 80 -6.64 13.73 -1.93
N MET A 81 -7.96 13.66 -1.67
CA MET A 81 -8.57 14.37 -0.53
C MET A 81 -8.06 13.90 0.83
N TYR A 82 -7.66 12.64 0.94
CA TYR A 82 -7.11 12.08 2.18
C TYR A 82 -5.62 12.37 2.30
N ARG A 83 -4.94 12.59 1.17
CA ARG A 83 -3.50 12.86 1.04
C ARG A 83 -2.61 11.68 1.44
N GLU A 84 -2.84 11.06 2.59
CA GLU A 84 -2.02 9.98 3.13
C GLU A 84 -2.85 8.70 3.29
N VAL A 85 -2.20 7.54 3.17
CA VAL A 85 -2.81 6.24 3.49
C VAL A 85 -3.19 6.21 4.98
N ALA A 86 -2.35 6.77 5.84
CA ALA A 86 -2.53 6.92 7.27
C ALA A 86 -3.85 7.63 7.68
N THR A 87 -4.34 8.56 6.86
CA THR A 87 -5.53 9.39 7.15
C THR A 87 -6.76 8.93 6.36
N THR A 88 -6.61 7.97 5.45
CA THR A 88 -7.71 7.43 4.65
C THR A 88 -8.62 6.57 5.53
N PRO A 89 -9.96 6.79 5.57
CA PRO A 89 -10.90 6.00 6.36
C PRO A 89 -10.76 4.49 6.14
N LEU A 90 -10.99 3.70 7.19
CA LEU A 90 -10.76 2.24 7.12
C LEU A 90 -11.71 1.58 6.12
N SER A 91 -12.97 2.00 6.05
CA SER A 91 -13.94 1.56 5.03
C SER A 91 -13.46 1.82 3.60
N VAL A 92 -12.82 2.98 3.34
CA VAL A 92 -12.28 3.32 2.02
C VAL A 92 -11.06 2.45 1.69
N LEU A 93 -10.15 2.24 2.65
CA LEU A 93 -9.01 1.34 2.48
C LEU A 93 -9.47 -0.10 2.22
N ALA A 94 -10.48 -0.58 2.95
CA ALA A 94 -11.05 -1.91 2.77
C ALA A 94 -11.58 -2.09 1.35
N ARG A 95 -12.31 -1.10 0.82
CA ARG A 95 -12.82 -1.14 -0.55
C ARG A 95 -11.72 -1.11 -1.62
N ILE A 96 -10.63 -0.38 -1.38
CA ILE A 96 -9.46 -0.37 -2.27
C ILE A 96 -8.80 -1.76 -2.31
N LEU A 97 -8.61 -2.38 -1.14
CA LEU A 97 -8.02 -3.71 -1.01
C LEU A 97 -8.93 -4.81 -1.56
N GLU A 98 -10.24 -4.74 -1.32
CA GLU A 98 -11.23 -5.67 -1.88
C GLU A 98 -11.24 -5.61 -3.41
N GLY A 99 -11.21 -4.40 -3.99
CA GLY A 99 -11.05 -4.22 -5.45
C GLY A 99 -9.69 -4.72 -5.97
N ALA A 100 -8.73 -4.94 -5.07
CA ALA A 100 -7.46 -5.59 -5.35
C ALA A 100 -7.45 -7.11 -5.09
N TYR A 101 -8.62 -7.71 -4.81
CA TYR A 101 -8.84 -9.12 -4.50
C TYR A 101 -8.19 -9.60 -3.19
N PHE A 102 -7.99 -8.68 -2.24
CA PHE A 102 -7.68 -9.04 -0.87
C PHE A 102 -8.96 -9.31 -0.07
N ALA A 103 -8.95 -10.34 0.77
CA ALA A 103 -9.94 -10.56 1.80
C ALA A 103 -9.79 -9.49 2.88
N VAL A 104 -10.88 -8.80 3.17
CA VAL A 104 -10.94 -7.75 4.18
C VAL A 104 -12.08 -8.02 5.15
N LYS A 105 -11.88 -7.58 6.39
CA LYS A 105 -12.91 -7.46 7.41
C LYS A 105 -13.21 -5.98 7.61
N ILE A 106 -14.49 -5.64 7.62
CA ILE A 106 -14.94 -4.31 7.98
C ILE A 106 -14.96 -4.27 9.51
N PRO A 107 -14.22 -3.36 10.17
CA PRO A 107 -14.32 -3.20 11.62
C PRO A 107 -15.75 -2.77 11.96
N ASP A 108 -16.36 -3.39 12.97
CA ASP A 108 -17.74 -3.15 13.42
C ASP A 108 -18.05 -1.69 13.83
N ALA A 109 -17.08 -0.77 13.75
CA ALA A 109 -17.13 0.57 14.32
C ALA A 109 -17.33 1.73 13.32
N GLU A 110 -17.44 1.48 12.01
CA GLU A 110 -17.91 2.50 11.06
C GLU A 110 -19.34 2.18 10.62
N GLU A 111 -20.29 2.31 11.56
CA GLU A 111 -21.65 2.65 11.16
C GLU A 111 -21.57 3.96 10.36
N LEU A 112 -21.94 3.87 9.09
CA LEU A 112 -22.11 5.00 8.19
C LEU A 112 -23.15 5.94 8.83
N PHE A 113 -22.68 7.03 9.45
CA PHE A 113 -23.51 8.20 9.75
C PHE A 113 -23.59 9.11 8.52
#